data_AF-A0A8T6M4W7-F1
#
_entry.id   AF-A0A8T6M4W7-F1
#
_cell.length_a   1.000
_cell.length_b   1.000
_cell.length_c   1.000
_cell.angle_alpha   90.00
_cell.angle_beta   90.00
_cell.angle_gamma   90.00
#
_symmetry.space_group_name_H-M   'P 1'
#
loop_
_entity.id
_entity.type
_entity.pdbx_description
1 polymer ?
#
loop_
_entity_poly.entity_id
_entity_poly.type
_entity_poly.pdbx_seq_one_letter_code
_entity_poly.pdbx_strand_id
1 'polypeptide(L)'
;MKWLKFIIVCFVTVIFSGCNPLNKNSKSGLQVITDGVASAVFLNEQYIEKAPFINREIKPGEYTLKIQPDDPNLVAYETRIRLRPGLLTVVTWKLAERPELSGGVIYEMEPIKSNSKSEVSFITIPDGAIVSLQGKEKEFSPVIIPDITPGHNEFEVSLPSYESQKHTINAVPGYRMLVSVKLAKVGIGETQKNENNSDKTDTKEVSAIDQASESATATKSGQLDNATNASEESKTTGKQILIKPTNFFQDGKEVLRVRDKAGSVGAELGFASVGTKYPYLEKTENSWFNINFNGKSGWVSGTFAQIVE
;
A
#
# COMPACT_ATOMS: atom_id res chain seq x y z
N MET A 1 61.19 11.01 28.21
CA MET A 1 60.39 9.84 27.81
C MET A 1 59.00 10.31 27.41
N LYS A 2 58.78 10.43 26.10
CA LYS A 2 57.61 10.99 25.43
C LYS A 2 56.66 9.85 25.04
N TRP A 3 56.06 9.17 26.01
CA TRP A 3 55.20 8.00 25.72
C TRP A 3 54.01 7.88 26.69
N LEU A 4 53.35 9.01 26.98
CA LEU A 4 52.12 9.01 27.79
C LEU A 4 51.01 9.93 27.23
N LYS A 5 51.17 10.46 26.02
CA LYS A 5 50.17 11.32 25.36
C LYS A 5 49.49 10.67 24.15
N PHE A 6 49.66 9.37 23.94
CA PHE A 6 49.10 8.66 22.78
C PHE A 6 48.02 7.61 23.12
N ILE A 7 47.61 7.50 24.39
CA ILE A 7 46.56 6.55 24.83
C ILE A 7 45.21 7.27 25.07
N ILE A 8 45.11 8.58 24.78
CA ILE A 8 43.87 9.38 24.92
C ILE A 8 43.36 9.81 23.53
N VAL A 9 43.64 9.03 22.47
CA VAL A 9 43.15 9.30 21.11
C VAL A 9 42.41 8.11 20.47
N CYS A 10 42.32 6.96 21.15
CA CYS A 10 41.58 5.79 20.65
C CYS A 10 40.25 5.50 21.37
N PHE A 11 39.75 6.38 22.24
CA PHE A 11 38.51 6.14 23.00
C PHE A 11 37.37 7.14 22.70
N VAL A 12 37.45 7.90 21.61
CA VAL A 12 36.43 8.89 21.20
C VAL A 12 36.02 8.72 19.74
N THR A 13 35.99 7.48 19.23
CA THR A 13 35.48 7.18 17.87
C THR A 13 34.50 6.01 17.83
N VAL A 14 33.99 5.54 18.98
CA VAL A 14 32.94 4.50 19.07
C VAL A 14 31.66 5.08 19.68
N ILE A 15 31.17 6.20 19.15
CA ILE A 15 29.84 6.76 19.51
C ILE A 15 29.01 7.13 18.26
N PHE A 16 29.34 6.56 17.09
CA PHE A 16 28.52 6.70 15.87
C PHE A 16 27.85 5.39 15.42
N SER A 17 27.72 4.41 16.32
CA SER A 17 26.65 3.43 16.21
C SER A 17 25.49 3.98 17.03
N GLY A 18 24.46 4.51 16.37
CA GLY A 18 23.24 5.05 16.98
C GLY A 18 22.39 4.01 17.72
N CYS A 19 23.01 3.17 18.56
CA CYS A 19 22.33 2.35 19.52
C CYS A 19 21.89 3.25 20.68
N ASN A 20 20.65 3.72 20.61
CA ASN A 20 20.01 4.40 21.72
C ASN A 20 19.94 3.42 22.92
N PRO A 21 20.73 3.59 24.01
CA PRO A 21 20.85 2.58 25.06
C PRO A 21 19.61 2.47 25.95
N LEU A 22 18.60 3.31 25.72
CA LEU A 22 17.38 3.41 26.52
C LEU A 22 16.33 2.32 26.25
N ASN A 23 16.57 1.39 25.31
CA ASN A 23 15.54 0.43 24.89
C ASN A 23 16.00 -1.04 24.80
N LYS A 24 16.98 -1.43 25.61
CA LYS A 24 17.59 -2.78 25.55
C LYS A 24 16.61 -3.93 25.86
N ASN A 25 15.47 -3.64 26.51
CA ASN A 25 14.49 -4.63 26.94
C ASN A 25 13.09 -4.46 26.31
N SER A 26 12.90 -3.56 25.34
CA SER A 26 11.60 -3.47 24.67
C SER A 26 11.24 -4.77 23.99
N LYS A 27 9.96 -5.13 24.07
CA LYS A 27 9.35 -6.23 23.34
C LYS A 27 8.45 -5.69 22.25
N SER A 28 8.23 -6.48 21.22
CA SER A 28 7.25 -6.26 20.15
C SER A 28 6.50 -7.55 19.89
N GLY A 29 5.29 -7.43 19.36
CA GLY A 29 4.47 -8.56 19.00
C GLY A 29 4.42 -8.81 17.49
N LEU A 30 4.30 -10.08 17.14
CA LEU A 30 3.90 -10.53 15.82
C LEU A 30 2.75 -11.55 15.96
N GLN A 31 1.72 -11.39 15.14
CA GLN A 31 0.69 -12.38 14.93
C GLN A 31 0.61 -12.70 13.44
N VAL A 32 0.57 -13.98 13.10
CA VAL A 32 0.41 -14.44 11.71
C VAL A 32 -0.76 -15.41 11.63
N ILE A 33 -1.65 -15.18 10.67
CA ILE A 33 -2.84 -15.98 10.40
C ILE A 33 -2.80 -16.36 8.92
N THR A 34 -3.04 -17.63 8.63
CA THR A 34 -3.14 -18.17 7.27
C THR A 34 -4.48 -18.88 7.14
N ASP A 35 -5.33 -18.44 6.20
CA ASP A 35 -6.77 -18.79 6.11
C ASP A 35 -7.06 -20.30 6.02
N GLY A 36 -6.96 -21.02 7.14
CA GLY A 36 -7.12 -22.46 7.25
C GLY A 36 -5.94 -23.30 6.74
N VAL A 37 -4.91 -22.69 6.17
CA VAL A 37 -3.74 -23.40 5.62
C VAL A 37 -2.62 -23.48 6.66
N ALA A 38 -2.28 -24.68 7.12
CA ALA A 38 -1.14 -24.89 7.99
C ALA A 38 0.17 -24.46 7.29
N SER A 39 0.88 -23.51 7.92
CA SER A 39 2.05 -22.88 7.32
C SER A 39 3.12 -22.62 8.36
N ALA A 40 4.36 -23.03 8.08
CA ALA A 40 5.52 -22.68 8.89
C ALA A 40 5.89 -21.20 8.70
N VAL A 41 6.16 -20.51 9.81
CA VAL A 41 6.55 -19.11 9.81
C VAL A 41 8.00 -18.95 10.23
N PHE A 42 8.72 -18.15 9.46
CA PHE A 42 10.13 -17.83 9.67
C PHE A 42 10.33 -16.32 9.80
N LEU A 43 11.25 -15.92 10.67
CA LEU A 43 11.76 -14.56 10.76
C LEU A 43 13.26 -14.57 10.52
N ASN A 44 13.73 -13.83 9.51
CA ASN A 44 15.13 -13.83 9.07
C ASN A 44 15.67 -15.26 8.87
N GLU A 45 14.92 -16.08 8.14
CA GLU A 45 15.21 -17.50 7.86
C GLU A 45 15.16 -18.43 9.08
N GLN A 46 15.00 -17.91 10.30
CA GLN A 46 14.83 -18.72 11.50
C GLN A 46 13.38 -19.14 11.66
N TYR A 47 13.14 -20.45 11.79
CA TYR A 47 11.83 -21.00 12.11
C TYR A 47 11.34 -20.47 13.46
N ILE A 48 10.08 -20.00 13.51
CA ILE A 48 9.42 -19.50 14.71
C ILE A 48 8.37 -20.50 15.18
N GLU A 49 7.28 -20.64 14.42
CA GLU A 49 6.19 -21.58 14.70
C GLU A 49 5.26 -21.74 13.47
N LYS A 50 4.26 -22.63 13.52
CA LYS A 50 3.20 -22.71 12.53
C LYS A 50 2.08 -21.71 12.78
N ALA A 51 1.52 -21.16 11.70
CA ALA A 51 0.33 -20.31 11.75
C ALA A 51 -0.97 -21.14 11.91
N PRO A 52 -1.99 -20.61 12.61
CA PRO A 52 -2.00 -19.30 13.27
C PRO A 52 -1.15 -19.28 14.55
N PHE A 53 -0.36 -18.22 14.75
CA PHE A 53 0.38 -18.03 16.01
C PHE A 53 0.45 -16.55 16.41
N ILE A 54 0.76 -16.33 17.68
CA ILE A 54 1.06 -15.01 18.25
C ILE A 54 2.25 -15.11 19.20
N ASN A 55 3.21 -14.21 19.06
CA ASN A 55 4.33 -14.05 19.98
C ASN A 55 4.49 -12.56 20.33
N ARG A 56 4.46 -12.21 21.62
CA ARG A 56 4.53 -10.83 22.12
C ARG A 56 5.91 -10.44 22.68
N GLU A 57 6.89 -11.33 22.57
CA GLU A 57 8.20 -11.19 23.21
C GLU A 57 9.37 -11.09 22.22
N ILE A 58 9.08 -10.80 20.96
CA ILE A 58 10.08 -10.63 19.90
C ILE A 58 10.82 -9.31 20.14
N LYS A 59 12.10 -9.27 19.77
CA LYS A 59 12.87 -8.03 19.81
C LYS A 59 12.36 -7.07 18.72
N PRO A 60 12.22 -5.76 19.00
CA PRO A 60 11.89 -4.79 17.97
C PRO A 60 13.00 -4.70 16.91
N GLY A 61 12.61 -4.47 15.66
CA GLY A 61 13.53 -4.41 14.53
C GLY A 61 12.84 -4.61 13.18
N GLU A 62 13.65 -4.57 12.13
CA GLU A 62 13.24 -4.97 10.78
C GLU A 62 13.47 -6.47 10.61
N TYR A 63 12.48 -7.17 10.06
CA TYR A 63 12.54 -8.61 9.83
C TYR A 63 12.05 -8.96 8.45
N THR A 64 12.66 -9.98 7.85
CA THR A 64 12.10 -10.71 6.72
C THR A 64 11.17 -11.80 7.27
N LEU A 65 9.87 -11.62 7.08
CA LEU A 65 8.86 -12.62 7.36
C LEU A 65 8.70 -13.54 6.15
N LYS A 66 8.80 -14.85 6.36
CA LYS A 66 8.44 -15.86 5.37
C LYS A 66 7.34 -16.78 5.91
N ILE A 67 6.30 -16.98 5.12
CA ILE A 67 5.19 -17.91 5.36
C ILE A 67 5.33 -19.03 4.33
N GLN A 68 5.62 -20.24 4.80
CA GLN A 68 5.80 -21.44 3.99
C GLN A 68 4.63 -22.40 4.22
N PRO A 69 3.72 -22.60 3.25
CA PRO A 69 2.67 -23.61 3.37
C PRO A 69 3.25 -25.02 3.47
N ASP A 70 2.57 -25.89 4.23
CA ASP A 70 2.86 -27.33 4.24
C ASP A 70 2.44 -28.01 2.92
N ASP A 71 1.41 -27.46 2.25
CA ASP A 71 0.95 -27.92 0.94
C ASP A 71 1.96 -27.50 -0.15
N PRO A 72 2.57 -28.47 -0.87
CA PRO A 72 3.57 -28.18 -1.89
C PRO A 72 3.00 -27.48 -3.13
N ASN A 73 1.68 -27.47 -3.34
CA ASN A 73 1.05 -26.80 -4.47
C ASN A 73 0.90 -25.29 -4.23
N LEU A 74 1.00 -24.83 -2.99
CA LEU A 74 0.84 -23.42 -2.63
C LEU A 74 2.18 -22.69 -2.62
N VAL A 75 2.17 -21.43 -3.05
CA VAL A 75 3.39 -20.62 -3.06
C VAL A 75 3.67 -20.01 -1.70
N ALA A 76 4.95 -20.00 -1.31
CA ALA A 76 5.40 -19.28 -0.13
C ALA A 76 5.27 -17.76 -0.33
N TYR A 77 5.07 -17.04 0.77
CA TYR A 77 5.05 -15.58 0.79
C TYR A 77 6.22 -15.05 1.63
N GLU A 78 6.89 -14.02 1.13
CA GLU A 78 8.00 -13.36 1.82
C GLU A 78 7.85 -11.84 1.75
N THR A 79 8.04 -11.16 2.88
CA THR A 79 7.94 -9.71 2.96
C THR A 79 8.78 -9.15 4.10
N ARG A 80 9.08 -7.85 4.05
CA ARG A 80 9.72 -7.14 5.15
C ARG A 80 8.65 -6.53 6.05
N ILE A 81 8.80 -6.73 7.35
CA ILE A 81 7.93 -6.16 8.37
C ILE A 81 8.75 -5.41 9.41
N ARG A 82 8.14 -4.37 9.98
CA ARG A 82 8.75 -3.59 11.05
C ARG A 82 8.07 -3.87 12.38
N LEU A 83 8.78 -4.54 13.27
CA LEU A 83 8.32 -4.78 14.63
C LEU A 83 8.71 -3.60 15.53
N ARG A 84 7.70 -2.82 15.95
CA ARG A 84 7.91 -1.62 16.76
C ARG A 84 7.77 -1.91 18.27
N PRO A 85 8.58 -1.25 19.12
CA PRO A 85 8.50 -1.42 20.58
C PRO A 85 7.09 -1.21 21.12
N GLY A 86 6.59 -2.17 21.91
CA GLY A 86 5.29 -2.12 22.57
C GLY A 86 4.08 -2.32 21.66
N LEU A 87 4.29 -2.61 20.37
CA LEU A 87 3.21 -2.73 19.38
C LEU A 87 3.15 -4.16 18.81
N LEU A 88 1.96 -4.55 18.36
CA LEU A 88 1.69 -5.82 17.71
C LEU A 88 1.52 -5.59 16.20
N THR A 89 2.38 -6.23 15.40
CA THR A 89 2.18 -6.35 13.95
C THR A 89 1.32 -7.58 13.69
N VAL A 90 0.29 -7.44 12.86
CA VAL A 90 -0.61 -8.54 12.49
C VAL A 90 -0.54 -8.77 10.99
N VAL A 91 -0.34 -10.03 10.58
CA VAL A 91 -0.31 -10.45 9.18
C VAL A 91 -1.38 -11.51 8.98
N THR A 92 -2.34 -11.22 8.10
CA THR A 92 -3.34 -12.19 7.66
C THR A 92 -3.09 -12.48 6.18
N TRP A 93 -2.92 -13.74 5.81
CA TRP A 93 -2.50 -14.11 4.47
C TRP A 93 -3.26 -15.31 3.90
N LYS A 94 -3.87 -15.11 2.74
CA LYS A 94 -4.45 -16.14 1.88
C LYS A 94 -3.38 -16.66 0.93
N LEU A 95 -3.05 -17.94 1.07
CA LEU A 95 -2.12 -18.66 0.21
C LEU A 95 -2.87 -19.25 -0.99
N ALA A 96 -2.22 -19.27 -2.15
CA ALA A 96 -2.76 -19.87 -3.36
C ALA A 96 -1.64 -20.52 -4.19
N GLU A 97 -2.02 -21.22 -5.26
CA GLU A 97 -1.07 -21.92 -6.16
C GLU A 97 -0.17 -20.96 -6.95
N ARG A 98 -0.54 -19.67 -7.01
CA ARG A 98 0.21 -18.64 -7.74
C ARG A 98 0.29 -17.33 -6.95
N PRO A 99 1.38 -16.56 -7.07
CA PRO A 99 1.56 -15.32 -6.31
C PRO A 99 0.49 -14.26 -6.57
N GLU A 100 -0.10 -14.22 -7.75
CA GLU A 100 -1.18 -13.30 -8.11
C GLU A 100 -2.55 -13.71 -7.55
N LEU A 101 -2.73 -14.98 -7.20
CA LEU A 101 -3.94 -15.49 -6.56
C LEU A 101 -3.83 -15.45 -5.02
N SER A 102 -2.63 -15.18 -4.51
CA SER A 102 -2.40 -14.97 -3.08
C SER A 102 -2.67 -13.51 -2.72
N GLY A 103 -3.13 -13.27 -1.49
CA GLY A 103 -3.49 -11.93 -1.02
C GLY A 103 -3.56 -11.89 0.50
N GLY A 104 -3.80 -10.72 1.07
CA GLY A 104 -3.87 -10.56 2.50
C GLY A 104 -3.68 -9.14 2.97
N VAL A 105 -3.63 -8.98 4.29
CA VAL A 105 -3.52 -7.68 4.95
C VAL A 105 -2.45 -7.72 6.02
N ILE A 106 -1.60 -6.68 6.03
CA ILE A 106 -0.62 -6.41 7.07
C ILE A 106 -1.06 -5.16 7.82
N TYR A 107 -1.14 -5.28 9.14
CA TYR A 107 -1.47 -4.21 10.07
C TYR A 107 -0.24 -3.87 10.90
N GLU A 108 0.23 -2.63 10.77
CA GLU A 108 1.25 -2.05 11.63
C GLU A 108 0.72 -0.79 12.30
N MET A 109 1.35 -0.33 13.36
CA MET A 109 0.98 0.90 14.05
C MET A 109 2.19 1.78 14.27
N GLU A 110 2.01 3.10 14.20
CA GLU A 110 3.03 4.06 14.59
C GLU A 110 2.45 5.22 15.39
N PRO A 111 3.20 5.79 16.35
CA PRO A 111 2.74 6.94 17.10
C PRO A 111 2.68 8.17 16.18
N ILE A 112 1.67 9.02 16.41
CA ILE A 112 1.54 10.32 15.76
C ILE A 112 1.74 11.45 16.78
N LYS A 113 1.94 12.68 16.28
CA LYS A 113 2.19 13.84 17.14
C LYS A 113 1.01 14.18 18.06
N SER A 114 -0.22 13.91 17.62
CA SER A 114 -1.42 14.18 18.40
C SER A 114 -1.82 12.97 19.23
N ASN A 115 -1.90 13.11 20.54
CA ASN A 115 -2.29 12.04 21.47
C ASN A 115 -3.81 11.77 21.54
N SER A 116 -4.64 12.66 20.97
CA SER A 116 -6.11 12.59 21.03
C SER A 116 -6.76 12.20 19.70
N LYS A 117 -5.97 12.17 18.62
CA LYS A 117 -6.44 11.81 17.28
C LYS A 117 -6.00 10.40 16.92
N SER A 118 -6.71 9.79 15.98
CA SER A 118 -6.36 8.52 15.35
C SER A 118 -6.46 8.66 13.85
N GLU A 119 -5.57 7.97 13.15
CA GLU A 119 -5.47 8.01 11.68
C GLU A 119 -5.34 6.59 11.13
N VAL A 120 -5.74 6.38 9.88
CA VAL A 120 -5.51 5.12 9.17
C VAL A 120 -4.92 5.42 7.81
N SER A 121 -3.81 4.75 7.48
CA SER A 121 -3.17 4.79 6.17
C SER A 121 -3.44 3.50 5.44
N PHE A 122 -3.87 3.58 4.19
CA PHE A 122 -4.06 2.44 3.31
C PHE A 122 -3.06 2.49 2.15
N ILE A 123 -2.41 1.36 1.88
CA ILE A 123 -1.59 1.12 0.68
C ILE A 123 -2.04 -0.22 0.10
N THR A 124 -2.17 -0.33 -1.23
CA THR A 124 -2.63 -1.55 -1.86
C THR A 124 -1.71 -2.04 -2.96
N ILE A 125 -1.76 -3.34 -3.23
CA ILE A 125 -1.12 -3.99 -4.35
C ILE A 125 -2.19 -4.86 -5.06
N PRO A 126 -2.59 -4.54 -6.30
CA PRO A 126 -2.17 -3.39 -7.09
C PRO A 126 -2.58 -2.05 -6.48
N ASP A 127 -1.95 -0.98 -6.96
CA ASP A 127 -2.25 0.38 -6.52
C ASP A 127 -3.60 0.87 -7.06
N GLY A 128 -4.18 1.90 -6.45
CA GLY A 128 -5.40 2.54 -6.91
C GLY A 128 -6.70 1.78 -6.62
N ALA A 129 -6.68 0.88 -5.64
CA ALA A 129 -7.89 0.24 -5.14
C ALA A 129 -8.80 1.25 -4.42
N ILE A 130 -10.10 0.99 -4.47
CA ILE A 130 -11.12 1.79 -3.78
C ILE A 130 -11.17 1.36 -2.32
N VAL A 131 -11.03 2.31 -1.42
CA VAL A 131 -11.09 2.14 0.03
C VAL A 131 -12.36 2.80 0.56
N SER A 132 -13.13 2.05 1.34
CA SER A 132 -14.29 2.53 2.09
C SER A 132 -14.03 2.32 3.59
N LEU A 133 -14.28 3.34 4.42
CA LEU A 133 -14.06 3.26 5.87
C LEU A 133 -15.24 3.93 6.59
N GLN A 134 -16.03 3.16 7.35
CA GLN A 134 -17.15 3.64 8.18
C GLN A 134 -18.01 4.78 7.58
N GLY A 135 -18.56 4.56 6.38
CA GLY A 135 -19.47 5.55 5.78
C GLY A 135 -18.83 6.90 5.42
N LYS A 136 -17.50 7.05 5.55
CA LYS A 136 -16.76 8.14 4.91
C LYS A 136 -16.81 7.97 3.39
N GLU A 137 -16.52 9.05 2.68
CA GLU A 137 -16.42 9.02 1.23
C GLU A 137 -15.39 7.98 0.76
N LYS A 138 -15.65 7.39 -0.40
CA LYS A 138 -14.75 6.40 -1.00
C LYS A 138 -13.48 7.09 -1.45
N GLU A 139 -12.35 6.53 -1.07
CA GLU A 139 -11.01 7.04 -1.39
C GLU A 139 -10.26 6.05 -2.29
N PHE A 140 -9.20 6.51 -2.95
CA PHE A 140 -8.30 5.64 -3.70
C PHE A 140 -6.97 5.46 -2.95
N SER A 141 -6.47 4.23 -2.87
CA SER A 141 -5.13 3.99 -2.35
C SER A 141 -4.03 4.56 -3.29
N PRO A 142 -2.88 4.97 -2.74
CA PRO A 142 -2.60 5.11 -1.31
C PRO A 142 -3.37 6.30 -0.73
N VAL A 143 -3.80 6.23 0.53
CA VAL A 143 -4.54 7.31 1.23
C VAL A 143 -4.26 7.31 2.72
N ILE A 144 -4.26 8.50 3.35
CA ILE A 144 -4.28 8.66 4.82
C ILE A 144 -5.62 9.31 5.16
N ILE A 145 -6.42 8.63 5.98
CA ILE A 145 -7.71 9.12 6.44
C ILE A 145 -7.53 9.63 7.88
N PRO A 146 -7.57 10.95 8.11
CA PRO A 146 -7.45 11.53 9.44
C PRO A 146 -8.75 11.43 10.23
N ASP A 147 -8.66 11.78 11.52
CA ASP A 147 -9.80 11.91 12.42
C ASP A 147 -10.73 10.69 12.38
N ILE A 148 -10.14 9.51 12.55
CA ILE A 148 -10.89 8.25 12.70
C ILE A 148 -11.41 8.16 14.12
N THR A 149 -12.69 7.84 14.27
CA THR A 149 -13.30 7.60 15.58
C THR A 149 -12.59 6.44 16.27
N PRO A 150 -12.05 6.63 17.48
CA PRO A 150 -11.43 5.54 18.24
C PRO A 150 -12.36 4.34 18.43
N GLY A 151 -11.79 3.13 18.45
CA GLY A 151 -12.54 1.88 18.57
C GLY A 151 -12.63 1.10 17.27
N HIS A 152 -13.62 0.21 17.17
CA HIS A 152 -13.79 -0.68 16.03
C HIS A 152 -14.28 0.07 14.80
N ASN A 153 -13.52 -0.02 13.72
CA ASN A 153 -13.81 0.57 12.43
C ASN A 153 -13.77 -0.49 11.34
N GLU A 154 -14.86 -0.63 10.60
CA GLU A 154 -14.94 -1.52 9.45
C GLU A 154 -14.43 -0.79 8.20
N PHE A 155 -13.62 -1.49 7.41
CA PHE A 155 -13.17 -1.02 6.11
C PHE A 155 -13.35 -2.10 5.05
N GLU A 156 -13.48 -1.64 3.81
CA GLU A 156 -13.52 -2.48 2.63
C GLU A 156 -12.54 -1.93 1.59
N VAL A 157 -11.78 -2.83 0.97
CA VAL A 157 -10.89 -2.53 -0.16
C VAL A 157 -11.32 -3.36 -1.36
N SER A 158 -11.52 -2.70 -2.49
CA SER A 158 -11.99 -3.35 -3.73
C SER A 158 -11.25 -2.83 -4.95
N LEU A 159 -11.03 -3.71 -5.93
CA LEU A 159 -10.47 -3.38 -7.23
C LEU A 159 -11.04 -4.34 -8.28
N PRO A 160 -11.46 -3.88 -9.47
CA PRO A 160 -12.01 -4.75 -10.51
C PRO A 160 -11.08 -5.91 -10.86
N SER A 161 -11.64 -7.11 -11.01
CA SER A 161 -10.91 -8.38 -11.24
C SER A 161 -10.10 -8.91 -10.06
N TYR A 162 -10.23 -8.33 -8.86
CA TYR A 162 -9.63 -8.81 -7.62
C TYR A 162 -10.69 -9.14 -6.57
N GLU A 163 -10.34 -10.02 -5.65
CA GLU A 163 -11.15 -10.35 -4.48
C GLU A 163 -11.20 -9.14 -3.54
N SER A 164 -12.40 -8.72 -3.15
CA SER A 164 -12.58 -7.63 -2.20
C SER A 164 -12.22 -8.08 -0.78
N GLN A 165 -11.66 -7.17 0.00
CA GLN A 165 -11.19 -7.42 1.36
C GLN A 165 -11.99 -6.57 2.33
N LYS A 166 -12.72 -7.23 3.24
CA LYS A 166 -13.55 -6.58 4.25
C LYS A 166 -13.08 -6.97 5.65
N HIS A 167 -12.71 -5.99 6.46
CA HIS A 167 -12.05 -6.21 7.76
C HIS A 167 -12.45 -5.17 8.79
N THR A 168 -12.16 -5.46 10.05
CA THR A 168 -12.31 -4.52 11.16
C THR A 168 -10.95 -4.20 11.76
N ILE A 169 -10.69 -2.93 12.02
CA ILE A 169 -9.51 -2.44 12.77
C ILE A 169 -9.94 -1.76 14.05
N ASN A 170 -9.06 -1.75 15.05
CA ASN A 170 -9.24 -0.95 16.25
C ASN A 170 -8.38 0.32 16.14
N ALA A 171 -9.03 1.47 15.95
CA ALA A 171 -8.36 2.77 15.92
C ALA A 171 -8.03 3.23 17.35
N VAL A 172 -6.76 3.58 17.60
CA VAL A 172 -6.26 3.95 18.93
C VAL A 172 -5.79 5.40 18.92
N PRO A 173 -6.25 6.26 19.85
CA PRO A 173 -5.77 7.64 19.97
C PRO A 173 -4.26 7.69 20.16
N GLY A 174 -3.58 8.65 19.53
CA GLY A 174 -2.13 8.75 19.56
C GLY A 174 -1.41 7.90 18.51
N TYR A 175 -2.14 7.12 17.71
CA TYR A 175 -1.55 6.23 16.72
C TYR A 175 -2.17 6.38 15.33
N ARG A 176 -1.34 6.07 14.33
CA ARG A 176 -1.76 5.78 12.97
C ARG A 176 -1.68 4.28 12.73
N MET A 177 -2.78 3.70 12.27
CA MET A 177 -2.79 2.34 11.74
C MET A 177 -2.29 2.36 10.30
N LEU A 178 -1.30 1.53 9.98
CA LEU A 178 -0.76 1.33 8.64
C LEU A 178 -1.33 0.01 8.11
N VAL A 179 -2.24 0.09 7.15
CA VAL A 179 -2.90 -1.07 6.53
C VAL A 179 -2.34 -1.26 5.13
N SER A 180 -1.61 -2.35 4.93
CA SER A 180 -1.09 -2.74 3.62
C SER A 180 -1.87 -3.94 3.10
N VAL A 181 -2.56 -3.79 1.97
CA VAL A 181 -3.44 -4.82 1.41
C VAL A 181 -2.87 -5.34 0.08
N LYS A 182 -2.63 -6.64 -0.03
CA LYS A 182 -2.42 -7.29 -1.34
C LYS A 182 -3.73 -7.94 -1.74
N LEU A 183 -4.33 -7.49 -2.84
CA LEU A 183 -5.55 -8.07 -3.37
C LEU A 183 -5.20 -9.30 -4.22
N ALA A 184 -5.85 -10.43 -3.91
CA ALA A 184 -5.78 -11.64 -4.73
C ALA A 184 -6.59 -11.44 -6.01
N LYS A 185 -6.03 -11.80 -7.16
CA LYS A 185 -6.76 -11.77 -8.44
C LYS A 185 -7.83 -12.86 -8.43
N VAL A 186 -9.03 -12.54 -8.89
CA VAL A 186 -10.08 -13.56 -9.08
C VAL A 186 -9.62 -14.51 -10.18
N GLY A 187 -9.58 -15.82 -9.88
CA GLY A 187 -9.20 -16.84 -10.85
C GLY A 187 -10.17 -16.87 -12.04
N ILE A 188 -9.65 -17.16 -13.25
CA ILE A 188 -10.47 -17.43 -14.44
C ILE A 188 -11.14 -18.80 -14.22
N GLY A 189 -12.22 -18.82 -13.45
CA GLY A 189 -12.91 -20.04 -13.01
C GLY A 189 -13.82 -19.83 -11.79
N GLU A 190 -13.58 -18.78 -11.01
CA GLU A 190 -14.42 -18.45 -9.85
C GLU A 190 -15.38 -17.32 -10.21
N THR A 191 -16.42 -17.69 -10.94
CA THR A 191 -17.60 -16.84 -11.08
C THR A 191 -18.31 -16.80 -9.72
N GLN A 192 -18.29 -15.62 -9.09
CA GLN A 192 -19.17 -15.13 -8.01
C GLN A 192 -20.18 -16.18 -7.49
N LYS A 193 -19.87 -16.80 -6.35
CA LYS A 193 -20.86 -17.54 -5.56
C LYS A 193 -20.94 -16.90 -4.17
N ASN A 194 -21.90 -16.00 -4.03
CA ASN A 194 -22.67 -15.66 -2.83
C ASN A 194 -23.89 -14.86 -3.33
N GLU A 195 -25.03 -15.50 -3.51
CA GLU A 195 -26.10 -15.77 -2.53
C GLU A 195 -27.27 -14.81 -2.76
N ASN A 196 -28.34 -15.35 -3.34
CA ASN A 196 -29.70 -15.15 -2.83
C ASN A 196 -30.57 -16.32 -3.29
N ASN A 197 -31.12 -17.02 -2.30
CA ASN A 197 -32.07 -18.12 -2.44
C ASN A 197 -33.46 -17.59 -2.05
N SER A 198 -34.44 -17.60 -2.96
CA SER A 198 -35.83 -17.89 -2.60
C SER A 198 -36.72 -18.05 -3.86
N ASP A 199 -37.20 -19.29 -4.01
CA ASP A 199 -38.57 -19.69 -4.34
C ASP A 199 -39.30 -19.20 -5.63
N LYS A 200 -39.91 -20.21 -6.27
CA LYS A 200 -41.08 -20.25 -7.17
C LYS A 200 -40.96 -20.05 -8.70
N THR A 201 -41.07 -21.21 -9.35
CA THR A 201 -42.10 -21.66 -10.32
C THR A 201 -42.32 -20.93 -11.65
N ASP A 202 -42.38 -21.76 -12.70
CA ASP A 202 -42.85 -21.54 -14.07
C ASP A 202 -43.98 -20.51 -14.26
N THR A 203 -43.95 -19.72 -15.34
CA THR A 203 -44.79 -19.92 -16.55
C THR A 203 -44.48 -18.85 -17.63
N LYS A 204 -44.60 -19.28 -18.90
CA LYS A 204 -44.48 -18.56 -20.19
C LYS A 204 -45.44 -17.36 -20.36
N GLU A 205 -45.01 -16.42 -21.21
CA GLU A 205 -45.67 -15.82 -22.40
C GLU A 205 -45.22 -14.36 -22.60
N VAL A 206 -44.42 -14.06 -23.64
CA VAL A 206 -44.83 -13.54 -24.97
C VAL A 206 -45.64 -12.24 -24.91
N SER A 207 -45.05 -11.13 -25.38
CA SER A 207 -45.57 -10.36 -26.53
C SER A 207 -44.72 -9.13 -26.84
N ALA A 208 -44.46 -8.95 -28.13
CA ALA A 208 -43.81 -7.80 -28.75
C ALA A 208 -44.74 -6.59 -28.86
N ILE A 209 -44.17 -5.42 -29.20
CA ILE A 209 -44.49 -4.47 -30.30
C ILE A 209 -43.84 -3.13 -29.86
N ASP A 210 -42.75 -2.61 -30.42
CA ASP A 210 -42.41 -2.11 -31.77
C ASP A 210 -42.47 -0.56 -31.89
N GLN A 211 -41.44 -0.03 -32.56
CA GLN A 211 -41.33 1.27 -33.28
C GLN A 211 -41.01 2.62 -32.58
N ALA A 212 -39.72 2.97 -32.70
CA ALA A 212 -39.15 4.09 -33.48
C ALA A 212 -39.63 5.56 -33.27
N SER A 213 -38.67 6.46 -33.02
CA SER A 213 -38.36 7.60 -33.93
C SER A 213 -37.11 8.39 -33.46
N GLU A 214 -36.37 8.88 -34.45
CA GLU A 214 -35.10 9.61 -34.42
C GLU A 214 -35.24 11.07 -33.94
N SER A 215 -34.15 11.69 -33.46
CA SER A 215 -33.46 12.77 -34.21
C SER A 215 -32.41 13.50 -33.36
N ALA A 216 -31.35 13.94 -34.05
CA ALA A 216 -30.11 14.57 -33.59
C ALA A 216 -30.32 15.99 -33.00
N THR A 217 -29.36 16.65 -32.31
CA THR A 217 -28.18 17.30 -32.91
C THR A 217 -27.31 17.94 -31.81
N ALA A 218 -25.99 17.98 -32.06
CA ALA A 218 -24.93 18.64 -31.30
C ALA A 218 -25.03 20.18 -31.24
N THR A 219 -24.31 20.83 -30.30
CA THR A 219 -23.30 21.87 -30.57
C THR A 219 -22.44 22.20 -29.33
N LYS A 220 -21.19 22.54 -29.64
CA LYS A 220 -19.96 22.78 -28.87
C LYS A 220 -19.87 24.10 -28.09
N SER A 221 -18.90 24.09 -27.16
CA SER A 221 -17.87 25.11 -26.86
C SER A 221 -18.18 26.31 -25.95
N GLY A 222 -17.31 26.45 -24.92
CA GLY A 222 -17.09 27.65 -24.13
C GLY A 222 -15.88 27.48 -23.20
N GLN A 223 -14.69 27.77 -23.72
CA GLN A 223 -13.41 27.95 -23.01
C GLN A 223 -13.26 29.43 -22.64
N LEU A 224 -12.82 29.75 -21.41
CA LEU A 224 -11.99 30.92 -21.12
C LEU A 224 -11.31 30.80 -19.74
N ASP A 225 -10.05 30.37 -19.77
CA ASP A 225 -8.85 31.07 -19.28
C ASP A 225 -9.03 32.09 -18.12
N ASN A 226 -8.30 31.91 -17.01
CA ASN A 226 -7.13 32.77 -16.76
C ASN A 226 -6.21 32.23 -15.64
N ALA A 227 -4.91 32.28 -15.94
CA ALA A 227 -3.80 31.96 -15.07
C ALA A 227 -3.45 33.12 -14.12
N THR A 228 -2.75 32.84 -13.02
CA THR A 228 -1.58 33.62 -12.59
C THR A 228 -0.62 32.75 -11.76
N ASN A 229 0.65 32.94 -12.07
CA ASN A 229 1.85 32.22 -11.68
C ASN A 229 2.22 32.30 -10.19
N ALA A 230 2.93 31.27 -9.73
CA ALA A 230 4.18 31.45 -9.00
C ALA A 230 5.16 30.34 -9.40
N SER A 231 6.24 30.75 -10.03
CA SER A 231 7.35 29.98 -10.58
C SER A 231 8.45 29.79 -9.55
N GLU A 232 8.95 28.56 -9.39
CA GLU A 232 10.28 28.30 -8.82
C GLU A 232 11.04 27.30 -9.70
N GLU A 233 12.33 27.59 -9.86
CA GLU A 233 13.23 27.14 -10.92
C GLU A 233 13.65 25.67 -10.81
N SER A 234 13.80 25.06 -11.99
CA SER A 234 14.21 23.67 -12.20
C SER A 234 15.75 23.55 -12.23
N LYS A 235 16.33 22.83 -11.26
CA LYS A 235 17.69 22.27 -11.38
C LYS A 235 17.60 20.95 -12.13
N THR A 236 17.89 20.95 -13.42
CA THR A 236 17.96 19.73 -14.22
C THR A 236 19.32 19.04 -14.01
N THR A 237 19.40 18.15 -13.04
CA THR A 237 20.41 17.09 -13.05
C THR A 237 20.08 16.15 -14.21
N GLY A 238 21.03 15.83 -15.10
CA GLY A 238 20.80 15.00 -16.31
C GLY A 238 20.34 13.55 -16.08
N LYS A 239 19.83 13.22 -14.90
CA LYS A 239 19.28 11.91 -14.53
C LYS A 239 17.84 11.78 -15.04
N GLN A 240 17.40 10.55 -15.27
CA GLN A 240 16.02 10.23 -15.65
C GLN A 240 15.38 9.26 -14.65
N ILE A 241 14.05 9.22 -14.61
CA ILE A 241 13.26 8.22 -13.89
C ILE A 241 12.60 7.29 -14.89
N LEU A 242 12.92 6.00 -14.82
CA LEU A 242 12.21 4.93 -15.52
C LEU A 242 11.01 4.48 -14.68
N ILE A 243 9.82 4.42 -15.30
CA ILE A 243 8.63 3.85 -14.67
C ILE A 243 8.65 2.32 -14.81
N LYS A 244 8.65 1.62 -13.68
CA LYS A 244 8.60 0.16 -13.58
C LYS A 244 7.15 -0.34 -13.66
N PRO A 245 6.92 -1.65 -13.90
CA PRO A 245 5.58 -2.23 -13.88
C PRO A 245 4.84 -1.93 -12.57
N THR A 246 3.57 -1.54 -12.71
CA THR A 246 2.64 -1.15 -11.63
C THR A 246 1.50 -2.16 -11.47
N ASN A 247 1.21 -2.96 -12.50
CA ASN A 247 -0.01 -3.73 -12.68
C ASN A 247 -1.31 -2.89 -12.57
N PHE A 248 -1.21 -1.57 -12.74
CA PHE A 248 -2.33 -0.63 -12.76
C PHE A 248 -2.55 -0.16 -14.20
N PHE A 249 -3.76 -0.37 -14.73
CA PHE A 249 -4.09 -0.10 -16.14
C PHE A 249 -5.17 0.97 -16.26
N GLN A 250 -4.91 1.96 -17.12
CA GLN A 250 -5.86 2.99 -17.54
C GLN A 250 -6.00 2.90 -19.06
N ASP A 251 -7.23 2.72 -19.55
CA ASP A 251 -7.54 2.62 -20.98
C ASP A 251 -6.68 1.59 -21.74
N GLY A 252 -6.45 0.43 -21.09
CA GLY A 252 -5.67 -0.68 -21.65
C GLY A 252 -4.15 -0.47 -21.62
N LYS A 253 -3.65 0.60 -21.01
CA LYS A 253 -2.22 0.88 -20.86
C LYS A 253 -1.81 0.81 -19.40
N GLU A 254 -0.69 0.16 -19.12
CA GLU A 254 -0.12 0.11 -17.77
C GLU A 254 0.53 1.47 -17.44
N VAL A 255 0.13 2.05 -16.31
CA VAL A 255 0.50 3.43 -15.95
C VAL A 255 0.80 3.59 -14.45
N LEU A 256 1.46 4.70 -14.10
CA LEU A 256 1.67 5.18 -12.75
C LEU A 256 1.05 6.57 -12.58
N ARG A 257 0.33 6.81 -11.49
CA ARG A 257 -0.25 8.13 -11.18
C ARG A 257 0.84 9.16 -10.91
N VAL A 258 0.67 10.35 -11.48
CA VAL A 258 1.48 11.55 -11.24
C VAL A 258 0.66 12.53 -10.42
N ARG A 259 1.23 13.05 -9.33
CA ARG A 259 0.53 13.93 -8.37
C ARG A 259 1.18 15.31 -8.26
N ASP A 260 0.43 16.29 -7.77
CA ASP A 260 0.92 17.67 -7.58
C ASP A 260 1.88 17.82 -6.40
N LYS A 261 1.83 16.90 -5.42
CA LYS A 261 2.64 16.87 -4.21
C LYS A 261 3.14 15.46 -3.93
N ALA A 262 4.28 15.36 -3.26
CA ALA A 262 4.82 14.10 -2.78
C ALA A 262 3.89 13.47 -1.75
N GLY A 263 3.23 12.38 -2.11
CA GLY A 263 2.36 11.65 -1.19
C GLY A 263 1.01 11.28 -1.78
N SER A 264 0.31 10.42 -1.05
CA SER A 264 -1.02 9.90 -1.36
C SER A 264 -2.13 10.95 -1.43
N VAL A 265 -1.95 12.10 -0.76
CA VAL A 265 -2.96 13.16 -0.63
C VAL A 265 -2.83 14.22 -1.74
N GLY A 266 -1.80 14.15 -2.59
CA GLY A 266 -1.63 15.07 -3.70
C GLY A 266 -2.71 14.88 -4.77
N ALA A 267 -3.19 15.96 -5.37
CA ALA A 267 -4.14 15.90 -6.48
C ALA A 267 -3.51 15.16 -7.68
N GLU A 268 -4.30 14.33 -8.36
CA GLU A 268 -3.85 13.62 -9.55
C GLU A 268 -3.70 14.61 -10.71
N LEU A 269 -2.49 14.69 -11.28
CA LEU A 269 -2.18 15.46 -12.47
C LEU A 269 -2.32 14.63 -13.75
N GLY A 270 -2.27 13.30 -13.63
CA GLY A 270 -2.45 12.36 -14.74
C GLY A 270 -1.65 11.08 -14.55
N PHE A 271 -1.29 10.46 -15.67
CA PHE A 271 -0.68 9.12 -15.73
C PHE A 271 0.62 9.10 -16.53
N ALA A 272 1.68 8.56 -15.92
CA ALA A 272 2.95 8.26 -16.57
C ALA A 272 2.95 6.81 -17.06
N SER A 273 3.34 6.59 -18.32
CA SER A 273 3.33 5.25 -18.91
C SER A 273 4.47 4.38 -18.38
N VAL A 274 4.19 3.11 -18.08
CA VAL A 274 5.22 2.13 -17.72
C VAL A 274 6.24 1.99 -18.86
N GLY A 275 7.52 1.82 -18.50
CA GLY A 275 8.64 1.71 -19.42
C GLY A 275 9.14 3.05 -19.98
N THR A 276 8.44 4.16 -19.70
CA THR A 276 8.84 5.49 -20.17
C THR A 276 9.83 6.14 -19.20
N LYS A 277 10.76 6.93 -19.74
CA LYS A 277 11.72 7.73 -18.96
C LYS A 277 11.29 9.18 -18.88
N TYR A 278 11.29 9.76 -17.69
CA TYR A 278 10.97 11.16 -17.43
C TYR A 278 12.18 11.89 -16.84
N PRO A 279 12.42 13.18 -17.13
CA PRO A 279 13.51 13.93 -16.50
C PRO A 279 13.35 13.94 -14.98
N TYR A 280 14.41 13.60 -14.26
CA TYR A 280 14.44 13.62 -12.80
C TYR A 280 14.72 15.02 -12.27
N LEU A 281 13.95 15.45 -11.26
CA LEU A 281 14.15 16.73 -10.59
C LEU A 281 14.70 16.50 -9.17
N GLU A 282 13.97 15.76 -8.34
CA GLU A 282 14.34 15.54 -6.94
C GLU A 282 13.68 14.28 -6.35
N LYS A 283 14.06 13.92 -5.13
CA LYS A 283 13.50 12.80 -4.36
C LYS A 283 13.21 13.28 -2.95
N THR A 284 12.10 12.82 -2.37
CA THR A 284 11.81 12.98 -0.94
C THR A 284 12.36 11.83 -0.10
N GLU A 285 12.49 12.06 1.21
CA GLU A 285 12.88 11.02 2.18
C GLU A 285 11.87 9.85 2.23
N ASN A 286 10.58 10.12 1.99
CA ASN A 286 9.51 9.12 1.94
C ASN A 286 9.42 8.37 0.59
N SER A 287 10.51 8.37 -0.19
CA SER A 287 10.64 7.61 -1.45
C SER A 287 9.62 7.99 -2.54
N TRP A 288 9.31 9.28 -2.69
CA TRP A 288 8.68 9.80 -3.91
C TRP A 288 9.73 10.46 -4.80
N PHE A 289 9.54 10.38 -6.11
CA PHE A 289 10.37 11.07 -7.08
C PHE A 289 9.58 12.18 -7.75
N ASN A 290 10.18 13.36 -7.84
CA ASN A 290 9.70 14.47 -8.64
C ASN A 290 10.26 14.35 -10.04
N ILE A 291 9.37 14.36 -11.02
CA ILE A 291 9.68 14.26 -12.44
C ILE A 291 9.16 15.49 -13.18
N ASN A 292 9.80 15.81 -14.31
CA ASN A 292 9.19 16.70 -15.29
C ASN A 292 8.13 15.92 -16.08
N PHE A 293 6.86 16.21 -15.83
CA PHE A 293 5.71 15.64 -16.50
C PHE A 293 5.03 16.70 -17.36
N ASN A 294 5.17 16.58 -18.69
CA ASN A 294 4.62 17.51 -19.68
C ASN A 294 5.00 18.99 -19.43
N GLY A 295 6.24 19.26 -19.02
CA GLY A 295 6.74 20.61 -18.75
C GLY A 295 6.42 21.14 -17.35
N LYS A 296 5.74 20.36 -16.50
CA LYS A 296 5.42 20.71 -15.10
C LYS A 296 6.07 19.73 -14.14
N SER A 297 6.25 20.16 -12.89
CA SER A 297 6.66 19.26 -11.80
C SER A 297 5.51 18.33 -11.43
N GLY A 298 5.82 17.05 -11.24
CA GLY A 298 4.86 16.03 -10.81
C GLY A 298 5.53 14.92 -10.03
N TRP A 299 4.82 14.36 -9.06
CA TRP A 299 5.35 13.40 -8.10
C TRP A 299 4.84 11.99 -8.39
N VAL A 300 5.76 11.03 -8.41
CA VAL A 300 5.47 9.60 -8.60
C VAL A 300 6.03 8.76 -7.45
N SER A 301 5.38 7.64 -7.15
CA SER A 301 5.81 6.72 -6.11
C SER A 301 7.13 6.04 -6.49
N GLY A 302 8.14 6.12 -5.63
CA GLY A 302 9.44 5.48 -5.83
C GLY A 302 9.41 3.95 -5.74
N THR A 303 8.32 3.35 -5.26
CA THR A 303 8.11 1.90 -5.36
C THR A 303 8.12 1.44 -6.83
N PHE A 304 7.53 2.24 -7.72
CA PHE A 304 7.34 1.94 -9.14
C PHE A 304 8.23 2.78 -10.06
N ALA A 305 9.28 3.39 -9.53
CA ALA A 305 10.17 4.23 -10.28
C ALA A 305 11.63 3.93 -9.92
N GLN A 306 12.52 4.11 -10.88
CA GLN A 306 13.95 3.88 -10.70
C GLN A 306 14.73 5.00 -11.38
N ILE A 307 15.70 5.55 -10.67
CA ILE A 307 16.67 6.49 -11.27
C ILE A 307 17.54 5.72 -12.25
N VAL A 308 17.64 6.25 -13.47
CA VAL A 308 18.55 5.77 -14.52
C VAL A 308 19.39 6.95 -15.00
N GLU A 309 20.67 6.68 -15.27
CA GLU A 309 21.61 7.64 -15.87
C GLU A 309 21.56 7.59 -17.39
#